data_AF-A0A399Q281-F1
#
_entry.id   AF-A0A399Q281-F1
#
_cell.length_a   1.000
_cell.length_b   1.000
_cell.length_c   1.000
_cell.angle_alpha   90.00
_cell.angle_beta   90.00
_cell.angle_gamma   90.00
#
_symmetry.space_group_name_H-M   'P 1'
#
loop_
_entity.id
_entity.type
_entity.pdbx_description
1 polymer ?
#
loop_
_entity_poly.entity_id
_entity_poly.type
_entity_poly.pdbx_seq_one_letter_code
_entity_poly.pdbx_strand_id
1 'polypeptide(L)'
;MFLRKARNGIAIAIIASVYSLAAHATSVALQEHQTAVLAVATTQACAKKHPDAGISLERFLEQEKGNLTEPMTNHIREVADKPMYASEVKSSVEFFNSPGGENLLESLCKGMVITK
;
A
#
# COMPACT_ATOMS: atom_id res chain seq x y z
N MET A 1 -0.70 31.51 -7.55
CA MET A 1 -1.16 30.52 -6.55
C MET A 1 -1.73 29.29 -7.26
N PHE A 2 -0.90 28.43 -7.88
CA PHE A 2 -1.36 27.19 -8.57
C PHE A 2 -0.36 26.02 -8.57
N LEU A 3 0.79 26.12 -7.89
CA LEU A 3 1.90 25.16 -8.05
C LEU A 3 2.01 24.07 -6.97
N ARG A 4 1.09 24.00 -5.99
CA ARG A 4 1.19 23.01 -4.90
C ARG A 4 0.34 21.75 -5.07
N LYS A 5 -0.55 21.70 -6.07
CA LYS A 5 -1.53 20.59 -6.21
C LYS A 5 -1.06 19.46 -7.14
N ALA A 6 0.04 19.64 -7.88
CA ALA A 6 0.49 18.68 -8.90
C ALA A 6 1.53 17.66 -8.39
N ARG A 7 2.07 17.80 -7.17
CA ARG A 7 3.25 17.02 -6.76
C ARG A 7 2.94 15.60 -6.26
N ASN A 8 1.71 15.32 -5.85
CA ASN A 8 1.33 13.99 -5.34
C ASN A 8 0.88 13.02 -6.44
N GLY A 9 0.52 13.50 -7.64
CA GLY A 9 0.09 12.63 -8.75
C GLY A 9 1.24 11.97 -9.53
N ILE A 10 2.46 12.48 -9.40
CA ILE A 10 3.60 12.05 -10.24
C ILE A 10 4.38 10.89 -9.60
N ALA A 11 4.31 10.73 -8.27
CA ALA A 11 5.03 9.66 -7.58
C ALA A 11 4.50 8.24 -7.93
N ILE A 12 3.24 8.13 -8.38
CA ILE A 12 2.60 6.85 -8.69
C ILE A 12 2.88 6.42 -10.15
N ALA A 13 3.26 7.34 -11.03
CA ALA A 13 3.45 7.05 -12.46
C ALA A 13 4.79 6.37 -12.81
N ILE A 14 5.81 6.48 -11.95
CA ILE A 14 7.19 6.05 -12.29
C ILE A 14 7.44 4.56 -12.02
N ILE A 15 6.58 3.89 -11.25
CA ILE A 15 6.77 2.46 -10.91
C ILE A 15 6.24 1.52 -12.03
N ALA A 16 5.49 2.07 -13.01
CA ALA A 16 4.72 1.27 -13.96
C ALA A 16 5.44 0.88 -15.28
N SER A 17 6.67 1.35 -15.54
CA SER A 17 7.23 1.29 -16.90
C SER A 17 8.13 0.09 -17.22
N VAL A 18 8.29 -0.89 -16.33
CA VAL A 18 9.23 -2.02 -16.58
C VAL A 18 8.59 -3.28 -17.19
N TYR A 19 7.25 -3.36 -17.26
CA TYR A 19 6.57 -4.56 -17.79
C TYR A 19 5.36 -4.20 -18.65
N SER A 20 5.60 -3.55 -19.78
CA SER A 20 4.61 -3.51 -20.86
C SER A 20 4.64 -4.84 -21.60
N LEU A 21 3.47 -5.50 -21.75
CA LEU A 21 2.96 -6.17 -22.95
C LEU A 21 1.95 -7.28 -22.59
N ALA A 22 0.74 -6.91 -22.14
CA ALA A 22 -0.54 -7.52 -22.49
C ALA A 22 -1.66 -6.97 -21.58
N ALA A 23 -2.76 -6.54 -22.19
CA ALA A 23 -4.09 -6.27 -21.62
C ALA A 23 -4.27 -5.05 -20.68
N HIS A 24 -5.02 -4.05 -21.16
CA HIS A 24 -5.51 -2.92 -20.35
C HIS A 24 -6.55 -3.35 -19.29
N ALA A 25 -7.02 -4.60 -19.31
CA ALA A 25 -7.89 -5.19 -18.28
C ALA A 25 -7.09 -5.96 -17.22
N THR A 26 -5.97 -6.59 -17.59
CA THR A 26 -5.03 -7.17 -16.63
C THR A 26 -4.28 -6.07 -15.88
N SER A 27 -4.08 -4.88 -16.47
CA SER A 27 -3.45 -3.76 -15.76
C SER A 27 -4.28 -3.26 -14.59
N VAL A 28 -5.62 -3.24 -14.69
CA VAL A 28 -6.48 -2.80 -13.57
C VAL A 28 -6.48 -3.84 -12.46
N ALA A 29 -6.74 -5.11 -12.78
CA ALA A 29 -6.73 -6.19 -11.78
C ALA A 29 -5.34 -6.38 -11.14
N LEU A 30 -4.27 -6.25 -11.92
CA LEU A 30 -2.89 -6.29 -11.41
C LEU A 30 -2.61 -5.08 -10.52
N GLN A 31 -3.05 -3.88 -10.91
CA GLN A 31 -2.88 -2.68 -10.10
C GLN A 31 -3.69 -2.76 -8.80
N GLU A 32 -4.90 -3.30 -8.84
CA GLU A 32 -5.72 -3.53 -7.66
C GLU A 32 -5.07 -4.55 -6.72
N HIS A 33 -4.55 -5.63 -7.28
CA HIS A 33 -3.81 -6.63 -6.51
C HIS A 33 -2.53 -6.08 -5.89
N GLN A 34 -1.72 -5.34 -6.66
CA GLN A 34 -0.53 -4.67 -6.13
C GLN A 34 -0.88 -3.66 -5.04
N THR A 35 -2.00 -2.94 -5.19
CA THR A 35 -2.52 -2.05 -4.15
C THR A 35 -2.86 -2.83 -2.89
N ALA A 36 -3.49 -4.00 -3.01
CA ALA A 36 -3.81 -4.86 -1.88
C ALA A 36 -2.55 -5.38 -1.17
N VAL A 37 -1.57 -5.89 -1.92
CA VAL A 37 -0.27 -6.34 -1.37
C VAL A 37 0.46 -5.20 -0.68
N LEU A 38 0.52 -4.02 -1.30
CA LEU A 38 1.16 -2.85 -0.71
C LEU A 38 0.43 -2.35 0.53
N ALA A 39 -0.90 -2.37 0.57
CA ALA A 39 -1.66 -2.00 1.76
C ALA A 39 -1.27 -2.90 2.95
N VAL A 40 -1.31 -4.23 2.75
CA VAL A 40 -0.94 -5.20 3.80
C VAL A 40 0.53 -5.01 4.22
N ALA A 41 1.45 -4.96 3.26
CA ALA A 41 2.87 -4.81 3.54
C ALA A 41 3.20 -3.51 4.27
N THR A 42 2.59 -2.39 3.86
CA THR A 42 2.79 -1.09 4.48
C THR A 42 2.25 -1.09 5.91
N THR A 43 1.05 -1.62 6.13
CA THR A 43 0.49 -1.71 7.49
C THR A 43 1.37 -2.56 8.40
N GLN A 44 1.85 -3.72 7.94
CA GLN A 44 2.77 -4.57 8.71
C GLN A 44 4.09 -3.86 9.04
N ALA A 45 4.69 -3.22 8.04
CA ALA A 45 5.95 -2.49 8.21
C ALA A 45 5.79 -1.30 9.17
N CYS A 46 4.70 -0.54 9.05
CA CYS A 46 4.39 0.59 9.93
C CYS A 46 4.07 0.16 11.36
N ALA A 47 3.28 -0.91 11.55
CA ALA A 47 3.00 -1.47 12.87
C ALA A 47 4.28 -1.95 13.56
N LYS A 48 5.22 -2.54 12.80
CA LYS A 48 6.53 -2.94 13.32
C LYS A 48 7.41 -1.74 13.70
N LYS A 49 7.39 -0.65 12.91
CA LYS A 49 8.19 0.57 13.17
C LYS A 49 7.60 1.43 14.30
N HIS A 50 6.28 1.34 14.52
CA HIS A 50 5.54 2.11 15.54
C HIS A 50 4.62 1.20 16.37
N PRO A 51 5.16 0.30 17.21
CA PRO A 51 4.37 -0.68 17.95
C PRO A 51 3.32 -0.06 18.88
N ASP A 52 3.58 1.14 19.41
CA ASP A 52 2.68 1.83 20.35
C ASP A 52 1.60 2.69 19.66
N ALA A 53 1.62 2.79 18.32
CA ALA A 53 0.69 3.64 17.57
C ALA A 53 -0.68 2.99 17.28
N GLY A 54 -0.88 1.73 17.69
CA GLY A 54 -2.14 1.01 17.47
C GLY A 54 -2.48 0.75 16.00
N ILE A 55 -1.47 0.68 15.13
CA ILE A 55 -1.62 0.41 13.70
C ILE A 55 -2.01 -1.06 13.52
N SER A 56 -3.14 -1.30 12.86
CA SER A 56 -3.58 -2.62 12.41
C SER A 56 -4.24 -2.54 11.04
N LEU A 57 -4.38 -3.69 10.37
CA LEU A 57 -5.02 -3.75 9.05
C LEU A 57 -6.50 -3.38 9.15
N GLU A 58 -7.19 -3.83 10.19
CA GLU A 58 -8.60 -3.48 10.39
C GLU A 58 -8.78 -1.98 10.60
N ARG A 59 -7.93 -1.34 11.41
CA ARG A 59 -8.00 0.12 11.59
C ARG A 59 -7.74 0.88 10.30
N PHE A 60 -6.77 0.42 9.50
CA PHE A 60 -6.50 1.00 8.18
C PHE A 60 -7.73 0.89 7.26
N LEU A 61 -8.36 -0.28 7.18
CA LEU A 61 -9.56 -0.49 6.36
C LEU A 61 -10.75 0.33 6.85
N GLU A 62 -10.88 0.54 8.17
CA GLU A 62 -11.90 1.43 8.74
C GLU A 62 -11.68 2.89 8.34
N GLN A 63 -10.43 3.37 8.40
CA GLN A 63 -10.05 4.73 7.99
C GLN A 63 -10.30 4.96 6.49
N GLU A 64 -10.00 3.95 5.67
CA GLU A 64 -10.12 4.02 4.21
C GLU A 64 -11.48 3.57 3.67
N LYS A 65 -12.47 3.32 4.54
CA LYS A 65 -13.81 2.81 4.16
C LYS A 65 -14.54 3.68 3.12
N GLY A 66 -14.25 4.98 3.08
CA GLY A 66 -14.81 5.90 2.08
C GLY A 66 -14.05 5.92 0.74
N ASN A 67 -12.83 5.40 0.71
CA ASN A 67 -11.93 5.41 -0.45
C ASN A 67 -11.82 4.02 -1.11
N LEU A 68 -12.15 2.95 -0.38
CA LEU A 68 -12.08 1.57 -0.85
C LEU A 68 -13.45 1.04 -1.21
N THR A 69 -13.50 0.30 -2.32
CA THR A 69 -14.67 -0.50 -2.65
C THR A 69 -14.72 -1.75 -1.77
N GLU A 70 -15.91 -2.34 -1.60
CA GLU A 70 -16.06 -3.60 -0.86
C GLU A 70 -15.23 -4.76 -1.47
N PRO A 71 -15.20 -4.96 -2.82
CA PRO A 71 -14.32 -5.95 -3.43
C PRO A 71 -12.84 -5.74 -3.10
N MET A 72 -12.35 -4.49 -3.14
CA MET A 72 -10.97 -4.17 -2.78
C MET A 72 -10.70 -4.45 -1.30
N THR A 73 -11.62 -4.09 -0.42
CA THR A 73 -11.52 -4.36 1.02
C THR A 73 -11.40 -5.85 1.29
N ASN A 74 -12.22 -6.66 0.61
CA ASN A 74 -12.17 -8.12 0.74
C ASN A 74 -10.87 -8.70 0.16
N HIS A 75 -10.40 -8.17 -0.98
CA HIS A 75 -9.12 -8.58 -1.57
C HIS A 75 -7.93 -8.28 -0.67
N ILE A 76 -7.91 -7.12 -0.01
CA ILE A 76 -6.87 -6.77 0.97
C ILE A 76 -6.85 -7.77 2.13
N ARG A 77 -8.02 -8.15 2.66
CA ARG A 77 -8.11 -9.18 3.71
C ARG A 77 -7.64 -10.53 3.20
N GLU A 78 -8.05 -10.91 2.00
CA GLU A 78 -7.62 -12.15 1.36
C GLU A 78 -6.10 -12.22 1.21
N VAL A 79 -5.46 -11.14 0.78
CA VAL A 79 -4.00 -11.02 0.67
C VAL A 79 -3.31 -11.12 2.02
N ALA A 80 -3.93 -10.61 3.09
CA ALA A 80 -3.39 -10.70 4.44
C ALA A 80 -3.48 -12.11 5.04
N ASP A 81 -4.55 -12.84 4.75
CA ASP A 81 -4.86 -14.11 5.41
C ASP A 81 -4.35 -15.34 4.62
N LYS A 82 -4.31 -15.28 3.29
CA LYS A 82 -3.97 -16.46 2.48
C LYS A 82 -2.45 -16.61 2.29
N PRO A 83 -1.90 -17.82 2.57
CA PRO A 83 -0.46 -18.05 2.50
C PRO A 83 0.13 -17.92 1.09
N MET A 84 -0.68 -18.04 0.05
CA MET A 84 -0.23 -17.90 -1.34
C MET A 84 0.36 -16.52 -1.65
N TYR A 85 -0.04 -15.47 -0.92
CA TYR A 85 0.45 -14.10 -1.10
C TYR A 85 1.59 -13.74 -0.16
N ALA A 86 1.98 -14.64 0.76
CA ALA A 86 2.95 -14.33 1.80
C ALA A 86 4.32 -13.92 1.24
N SER A 87 4.75 -14.50 0.12
CA SER A 87 6.01 -14.13 -0.54
C SER A 87 5.96 -12.72 -1.13
N GLU A 88 4.83 -12.32 -1.70
CA GLU A 88 4.64 -11.00 -2.30
C GLU A 88 4.61 -9.92 -1.22
N VAL A 89 3.82 -10.14 -0.16
CA VAL A 89 3.77 -9.26 1.01
C VAL A 89 5.16 -9.13 1.64
N LYS A 90 5.86 -10.25 1.84
CA LYS A 90 7.22 -10.24 2.40
C LYS A 90 8.19 -9.46 1.51
N SER A 91 8.16 -9.66 0.20
CA SER A 91 9.01 -8.91 -0.74
C SER A 91 8.74 -7.40 -0.68
N SER A 92 7.48 -6.99 -0.55
CA SER A 92 7.13 -5.58 -0.38
C SER A 92 7.58 -5.02 0.98
N VAL A 93 7.46 -5.79 2.06
CA VAL A 93 8.01 -5.40 3.37
C VAL A 93 9.53 -5.25 3.32
N GLU A 94 10.23 -6.17 2.65
CA GLU A 94 11.69 -6.08 2.44
C GLU A 94 12.07 -4.82 1.64
N PHE A 95 11.31 -4.49 0.59
CA PHE A 95 11.48 -3.23 -0.13
C PHE A 95 11.36 -2.02 0.80
N PHE A 96 10.35 -1.97 1.67
CA PHE A 96 10.18 -0.86 2.61
C PHE A 96 11.30 -0.74 3.65
N ASN A 97 12.01 -1.83 3.95
CA ASN A 97 13.18 -1.81 4.84
C ASN A 97 14.50 -1.47 4.10
N SER A 98 14.46 -1.29 2.78
CA SER A 98 15.62 -0.84 2.00
C SER A 98 15.78 0.68 2.08
N PRO A 99 16.99 1.23 1.85
CA PRO A 99 17.22 2.68 1.84
C PRO A 99 16.31 3.47 0.87
N GLY A 100 15.89 2.83 -0.23
CA GLY A 100 14.97 3.43 -1.20
C GLY A 100 13.51 3.40 -0.77
N GLY A 101 13.10 2.37 -0.02
CA GLY A 101 11.73 2.19 0.45
C GLY A 101 11.44 2.86 1.79
N GLU A 102 12.45 3.11 2.63
CA GLU A 102 12.24 3.63 3.98
C GLU A 102 11.61 5.03 3.98
N ASN A 103 12.05 5.92 3.08
CA ASN A 103 11.46 7.26 2.95
C ASN A 103 9.98 7.21 2.52
N LEU A 104 9.65 6.27 1.63
CA LEU A 104 8.26 6.03 1.22
C LEU A 104 7.45 5.48 2.40
N LEU A 105 8.00 4.49 3.11
CA LEU A 105 7.37 3.90 4.28
C LEU A 105 7.08 4.96 5.35
N GLU A 106 8.03 5.85 5.67
CA GLU A 106 7.80 6.92 6.66
C GLU A 106 6.67 7.87 6.27
N SER A 107 6.56 8.22 4.98
CA SER A 107 5.45 9.03 4.50
C SER A 107 4.11 8.31 4.63
N LEU A 108 4.08 6.99 4.38
CA LEU A 108 2.88 6.18 4.48
C LEU A 108 2.48 5.96 5.95
N CYS A 109 3.43 5.67 6.84
CA CYS A 109 3.16 5.47 8.26
C CYS A 109 2.60 6.73 8.92
N LYS A 110 3.03 7.93 8.51
CA LYS A 110 2.44 9.20 9.00
C LYS A 110 0.95 9.31 8.73
N GLY A 111 0.44 8.72 7.64
CA GLY A 111 -0.99 8.67 7.34
C GLY A 111 -1.76 7.64 8.19
N MET A 112 -1.07 6.63 8.73
CA MET A 112 -1.66 5.57 9.55
C MET A 112 -1.57 5.85 11.05
N VAL A 113 -0.58 6.63 11.48
CA VAL A 113 -0.43 7.07 12.86
C VAL A 113 -1.48 8.14 13.14
N ILE A 114 -2.46 7.82 13.97
CA ILE A 114 -3.41 8.80 14.50
C ILE A 114 -2.66 9.61 15.57
N THR A 115 -2.18 10.80 15.23
CA THR A 115 -1.99 11.83 16.26
C THR A 115 -3.34 12.12 16.89
N LYS A 116 -3.48 11.81 18.18
CA LYS A 116 -4.62 12.21 19.01
C LYS A 116 -4.92 13.70 18.92
#